data_AF-A0A349DY35-F1
#
_entry.id   AF-A0A349DY35-F1
#
_cell.length_a   1.000
_cell.length_b   1.000
_cell.length_c   1.000
_cell.angle_alpha   90.00
_cell.angle_beta   90.00
_cell.angle_gamma   90.00
#
_symmetry.space_group_name_H-M   'P 1'
#
loop_
_entity.id
_entity.type
_entity.pdbx_description
1 polymer ?
#
loop_
_entity_poly.entity_id
_entity_poly.type
_entity_poly.pdbx_seq_one_letter_code
_entity_poly.pdbx_strand_id
1 'polypeptide(L)'
;MIVYNVTVLIENDVREEWLEWMKKHHVPEVMATGCFVENKVMKVLVDDPKAIATTYAFHYLANSMEDYQRYVDNYAEKLRNDTVARYGNKLNAFRTLLEVIE
;
A
#
# COMPACT_ATOMS: atom_id res chain seq x y z
N MET A 1 -17.59 2.36 6.94
CA MET A 1 -16.57 2.62 5.88
C MET A 1 -15.58 1.46 5.87
N ILE A 2 -14.78 1.31 4.81
CA ILE A 2 -13.86 0.18 4.65
C ILE A 2 -12.44 0.69 4.51
N VAL A 3 -11.49 0.09 5.22
CA VAL A 3 -10.06 0.32 5.01
C VAL A 3 -9.47 -0.84 4.24
N TYR A 4 -8.95 -0.54 3.06
CA TYR A 4 -8.04 -1.43 2.35
C TYR A 4 -6.63 -1.23 2.91
N ASN A 5 -6.16 -2.21 3.67
CA ASN A 5 -4.81 -2.21 4.23
C ASN A 5 -3.86 -3.01 3.33
N VAL A 6 -2.70 -2.42 3.05
CA VAL A 6 -1.58 -3.07 2.38
C VAL A 6 -0.37 -3.02 3.29
N THR A 7 0.05 -4.18 3.78
CA THR A 7 1.30 -4.34 4.52
C THR A 7 2.40 -4.73 3.55
N VAL A 8 3.48 -3.96 3.47
CA VAL A 8 4.62 -4.21 2.58
C VAL A 8 5.90 -4.39 3.39
N LEU A 9 6.55 -5.52 3.24
CA LEU A 9 7.92 -5.77 3.68
C LEU A 9 8.85 -5.46 2.51
N ILE A 10 9.80 -4.54 2.69
CA ILE A 10 10.74 -4.06 1.65
C ILE A 10 12.17 -4.21 2.13
N GLU A 11 13.08 -4.73 1.30
CA GLU A 11 14.51 -4.79 1.61
C GLU A 11 15.11 -3.39 1.82
N ASN A 12 16.03 -3.26 2.79
CA ASN A 12 16.53 -1.96 3.20
C ASN A 12 17.41 -1.26 2.16
N ASP A 13 18.02 -2.01 1.23
CA ASP A 13 18.88 -1.48 0.16
C ASP A 13 18.10 -0.62 -0.86
N VAL A 14 16.81 -0.90 -1.06
CA VAL A 14 15.93 -0.15 -1.97
C VAL A 14 14.86 0.67 -1.24
N ARG A 15 14.74 0.53 0.09
CA ARG A 15 13.65 1.09 0.91
C ARG A 15 13.45 2.60 0.74
N GLU A 16 14.51 3.40 0.76
CA GLU A 16 14.39 4.88 0.78
C GLU A 16 13.83 5.40 -0.54
N GLU A 17 14.42 4.92 -1.64
CA GLU A 17 13.97 5.18 -2.99
C GLU A 17 12.54 4.66 -3.21
N TRP A 18 12.26 3.43 -2.73
CA TRP A 18 10.94 2.84 -2.79
C TRP A 18 9.88 3.69 -2.08
N LEU A 19 10.19 4.14 -0.86
CA LEU A 19 9.25 4.95 -0.06
C LEU A 19 9.02 6.31 -0.71
N GLU A 20 10.05 6.92 -1.30
CA GLU A 20 9.92 8.16 -2.04
C GLU A 20 8.99 7.99 -3.25
N TRP A 21 9.19 6.94 -4.05
CA TRP A 21 8.33 6.63 -5.19
C TRP A 21 6.89 6.31 -4.76
N MET A 22 6.70 5.55 -3.67
CA MET A 22 5.38 5.27 -3.12
C MET A 22 4.64 6.57 -2.77
N LYS A 23 5.32 7.52 -2.12
CA LYS A 23 4.73 8.80 -1.71
C LYS A 23 4.49 9.77 -2.86
N LYS A 24 5.36 9.77 -3.88
CA LYS A 24 5.30 10.73 -5.00
C LYS A 24 4.46 10.24 -6.19
N HIS A 25 4.30 8.93 -6.35
CA HIS A 25 3.67 8.33 -7.54
C HIS A 25 2.57 7.34 -7.17
N HIS A 26 2.92 6.20 -6.56
CA HIS A 26 1.96 5.10 -6.40
C HIS A 26 0.75 5.46 -5.53
N VAL A 27 0.97 6.02 -4.33
CA VAL A 27 -0.12 6.44 -3.43
C VAL A 27 -0.99 7.52 -4.10
N PRO A 28 -0.43 8.59 -4.71
CA PRO A 28 -1.22 9.53 -5.51
C PRO A 28 -2.04 8.87 -6.63
N GLU A 29 -1.50 7.91 -7.37
CA GLU A 29 -2.23 7.20 -8.43
C GLU A 29 -3.38 6.35 -7.88
N VAL A 30 -3.18 5.66 -6.76
CA VAL A 30 -4.24 4.93 -6.05
C VAL A 30 -5.36 5.90 -5.65
N MET A 31 -5.01 7.07 -5.10
CA MET A 31 -6.00 8.08 -4.70
C MET A 31 -6.71 8.70 -5.92
N ALA A 32 -6.00 8.89 -7.04
CA ALA A 32 -6.55 9.44 -8.27
C ALA A 32 -7.61 8.54 -8.93
N THR A 33 -7.71 7.27 -8.55
CA THR A 33 -8.81 6.39 -8.97
C THR A 33 -10.19 6.85 -8.49
N GLY A 34 -10.24 7.73 -7.48
CA GLY A 34 -11.49 8.17 -6.86
C GLY A 34 -12.25 7.06 -6.11
N CYS A 35 -11.60 5.92 -5.84
CA CYS A 35 -12.17 4.82 -5.05
C CYS A 35 -11.90 4.97 -3.54
N PHE A 36 -11.00 5.88 -3.16
CA PHE A 36 -10.61 6.13 -1.78
C PHE A 36 -10.67 7.62 -1.48
N VAL A 37 -11.05 7.95 -0.24
CA VAL A 37 -11.21 9.34 0.25
C VAL A 37 -10.06 9.78 1.16
N GLU A 38 -9.34 8.83 1.75
CA GLU A 38 -8.20 9.11 2.63
C GLU A 38 -7.13 8.02 2.47
N ASN A 39 -5.87 8.38 2.73
CA ASN A 39 -4.80 7.40 2.92
C ASN A 39 -3.92 7.73 4.13
N LYS A 40 -3.27 6.70 4.69
CA LYS A 40 -2.20 6.84 5.68
C LYS A 40 -1.04 5.92 5.32
N VAL A 41 0.17 6.47 5.37
CA VAL A 41 1.42 5.72 5.23
C VAL A 41 2.07 5.59 6.59
N MET A 42 2.27 4.36 7.05
CA MET A 42 2.79 4.08 8.38
C MET A 42 3.98 3.13 8.29
N LYS A 43 4.96 3.31 9.17
CA LYS A 43 6.05 2.36 9.37
C LYS A 43 5.70 1.47 10.55
N VAL A 44 5.82 0.15 10.40
CA VAL A 44 5.71 -0.77 11.52
C VAL A 44 6.98 -0.64 12.36
N LEU A 45 6.82 -0.35 13.65
CA LEU A 45 7.93 -0.26 14.59
C LEU A 45 8.27 -1.69 15.04
N VAL A 46 9.45 -2.15 14.65
CA VAL A 46 10.03 -3.43 15.08
C VAL A 46 11.33 -3.12 15.80
N ASP A 47 11.53 -3.74 16.96
CA ASP A 47 12.77 -3.61 17.74
C ASP A 47 13.78 -4.68 17.29
N ASP A 48 14.30 -4.52 16.06
CA ASP A 48 15.40 -5.34 15.55
C ASP A 48 16.38 -4.46 14.74
N PRO A 49 17.52 -4.06 15.32
CA PRO A 49 18.51 -3.24 14.63
C PRO A 49 19.26 -3.98 13.52
N LYS A 50 19.11 -5.32 13.42
CA LYS A 50 19.74 -6.15 12.39
C LYS A 50 18.76 -6.54 11.27
N ALA A 51 17.52 -6.05 11.32
CA ALA A 51 16.53 -6.35 10.30
C ALA A 51 17.04 -5.92 8.92
N ILE A 52 17.07 -6.85 7.97
CA ILE A 52 17.48 -6.62 6.58
C ILE A 52 16.36 -6.00 5.72
N ALA A 53 15.15 -5.93 6.26
CA ALA A 53 13.97 -5.38 5.62
C ALA A 53 13.13 -4.58 6.61
N THR A 54 12.35 -3.63 6.10
CA THR A 54 11.44 -2.78 6.89
C THR A 54 10.00 -3.04 6.47
N THR A 55 9.08 -3.07 7.43
CA THR A 55 7.65 -3.21 7.15
C THR A 55 6.93 -1.87 7.21
N TYR A 56 6.08 -1.62 6.23
CA TYR A 56 5.18 -0.47 6.16
C TYR A 56 3.73 -0.94 6.02
N ALA A 57 2.78 -0.12 6.47
CA ALA A 57 1.36 -0.32 6.28
C ALA A 57 0.76 0.90 5.57
N PHE A 58 -0.04 0.65 4.55
CA PHE A 58 -0.76 1.66 3.79
C PHE A 58 -2.24 1.42 3.99
N HIS A 59 -2.92 2.38 4.59
CA HIS A 59 -4.37 2.36 4.70
C HIS A 59 -4.96 3.25 3.62
N TYR A 60 -5.98 2.75 2.93
CA TYR A 60 -6.81 3.51 2.01
C TYR A 60 -8.26 3.37 2.42
N LEU A 61 -8.92 4.49 2.73
CA LEU A 61 -10.30 4.51 3.22
C LEU A 61 -11.27 4.64 2.04
N ALA A 62 -12.16 3.67 1.86
CA ALA A 62 -13.27 3.71 0.93
C ALA A 62 -14.59 3.98 1.69
N ASN A 63 -15.51 4.71 1.06
CA ASN A 63 -16.82 4.98 1.68
C ASN A 63 -17.65 3.71 1.81
N SER A 64 -17.54 2.80 0.84
CA SER A 64 -18.30 1.56 0.78
C SER A 64 -17.50 0.38 0.22
N MET A 65 -18.09 -0.82 0.30
CA MET A 65 -17.52 -2.02 -0.33
C MET A 65 -17.54 -1.94 -1.86
N GLU A 66 -18.52 -1.27 -2.44
CA GLU A 66 -18.63 -1.06 -3.90
C GLU A 66 -17.48 -0.19 -4.43
N ASP A 67 -17.09 0.85 -3.69
CA ASP A 67 -15.93 1.68 -4.05
C ASP A 67 -14.63 0.85 -4.02
N TYR A 68 -14.45 0.01 -2.99
CA TYR A 68 -13.32 -0.91 -2.93
C TYR A 68 -13.35 -1.93 -4.08
N GLN A 69 -14.51 -2.51 -4.39
CA GLN A 69 -14.63 -3.49 -5.47
C GLN A 69 -14.33 -2.85 -6.82
N ARG A 70 -14.79 -1.60 -7.05
CA ARG A 70 -14.42 -0.82 -8.24
C ARG A 70 -12.90 -0.65 -8.36
N TYR A 71 -12.19 -0.41 -7.25
CA TYR A 71 -10.73 -0.37 -7.23
C TYR A 71 -10.12 -1.72 -7.66
N VAL A 72 -10.58 -2.82 -7.06
CA VAL A 72 -10.09 -4.17 -7.36
C VAL A 72 -10.26 -4.53 -8.83
N ASP A 73 -11.46 -4.31 -9.37
CA ASP A 73 -11.82 -4.80 -10.70
C ASP A 73 -11.18 -3.99 -11.83
N ASN A 74 -10.95 -2.69 -11.62
CA ASN A 74 -10.57 -1.78 -12.70
C ASN A 74 -9.15 -1.22 -12.60
N TYR A 75 -8.54 -1.21 -11.40
CA TYR A 75 -7.29 -0.48 -11.17
C TYR A 75 -6.20 -1.29 -10.48
N ALA A 76 -6.58 -2.21 -9.58
CA ALA A 76 -5.63 -2.88 -8.70
C ALA A 76 -4.58 -3.71 -9.44
N GLU A 77 -4.95 -4.39 -10.53
CA GLU A 77 -4.00 -5.21 -11.31
C GLU A 77 -2.85 -4.37 -11.87
N LYS A 78 -3.18 -3.29 -12.59
CA LYS A 78 -2.19 -2.39 -13.18
C LYS A 78 -1.24 -1.82 -12.11
N LEU A 79 -1.81 -1.23 -11.06
CA LEU A 79 -1.03 -0.59 -10.00
C LEU A 79 -0.13 -1.58 -9.26
N ARG A 80 -0.58 -2.82 -9.06
CA ARG A 80 0.25 -3.89 -8.48
C ARG A 80 1.39 -4.28 -9.42
N ASN A 81 1.11 -4.41 -10.71
CA ASN A 81 2.11 -4.77 -11.72
C ASN A 81 3.18 -3.69 -11.86
N ASP A 82 2.84 -2.41 -11.77
CA ASP A 82 3.81 -1.30 -11.80
C ASP A 82 4.80 -1.40 -10.63
N THR A 83 4.31 -1.71 -9.43
CA THR A 83 5.16 -1.95 -8.25
C THR A 83 6.04 -3.19 -8.43
N VAL A 84 5.50 -4.31 -8.93
CA VAL A 84 6.27 -5.54 -9.18
C VAL A 84 7.33 -5.32 -10.27
N ALA A 85 7.01 -4.60 -11.34
CA ALA A 85 7.94 -4.29 -12.42
C ALA A 85 9.15 -3.49 -11.92
N ARG A 86 8.95 -2.61 -10.92
CA ARG A 86 10.00 -1.72 -10.40
C ARG A 86 10.91 -2.37 -9.36
N TYR A 87 10.38 -3.22 -8.48
CA TYR A 87 11.15 -3.79 -7.35
C TYR A 87 11.22 -5.31 -7.34
N GLY A 88 10.50 -5.99 -8.23
CA GLY A 88 10.54 -7.45 -8.39
C GLY A 88 10.36 -8.19 -7.06
N ASN A 89 11.38 -8.97 -6.71
CA ASN A 89 11.42 -9.81 -5.51
C ASN A 89 11.91 -9.11 -4.24
N LYS A 90 12.23 -7.80 -4.30
CA LYS A 90 12.71 -7.01 -3.15
C LYS A 90 11.60 -6.63 -2.17
N LEU A 91 10.35 -6.90 -2.52
CA LEU A 91 9.20 -6.63 -1.66
C LEU A 91 8.20 -7.76 -1.63
N ASN A 92 7.51 -7.87 -0.49
CA ASN A 92 6.35 -8.73 -0.31
C ASN A 92 5.20 -7.91 0.23
N ALA A 93 4.02 -8.05 -0.38
CA ALA A 93 2.84 -7.27 -0.02
C ALA A 93 1.67 -8.19 0.38
N PHE A 94 1.13 -7.98 1.58
CA PHE A 94 -0.04 -8.64 2.12
C PHE A 94 -1.20 -7.64 2.23
N ARG A 95 -2.42 -8.08 1.95
CA ARG A 95 -3.60 -7.20 1.81
C ARG A 95 -4.74 -7.72 2.67
N THR A 96 -5.38 -6.81 3.40
CA THR A 96 -6.55 -7.10 4.21
C THR A 96 -7.59 -6.01 4.06
N LEU A 97 -8.84 -6.36 4.38
CA LEU A 97 -9.93 -5.41 4.53
C LEU A 97 -10.28 -5.28 6.00
N LEU A 98 -10.46 -4.05 6.44
CA LEU A 98 -10.90 -3.72 7.78
C LEU A 98 -12.20 -2.92 7.66
N GLU A 99 -13.12 -3.16 8.59
CA GLU A 99 -14.31 -2.33 8.75
C GLU A 99 -14.02 -1.22 9.76
N VAL A 100 -14.44 0.00 9.44
CA VAL A 100 -14.42 1.11 10.39
C VAL A 100 -15.68 1.01 11.25
N ILE A 101 -15.49 0.78 12.55
CA ILE A 101 -16.58 0.62 13.53
C ILE A 101 -16.92 1.93 14.26
N GLU A 102 -15.96 2.88 14.31
CA GLU A 102 -16.08 4.16 15.01
C GLU A 102 -15.44 5.31 14.21
#